data_AF-A0A955P745-F1
#
_entry.id   AF-A0A955P745-F1
#
_cell.length_a   1.000
_cell.length_b   1.000
_cell.length_c   1.000
_cell.angle_alpha   90.00
_cell.angle_beta   90.00
_cell.angle_gamma   90.00
#
_symmetry.space_group_name_H-M   'P 1'
#
loop_
_entity.id
_entity.type
_entity.pdbx_description
1 polymer ?
#
loop_
_entity_poly.entity_id
_entity_poly.type
_entity_poly.pdbx_seq_one_letter_code
_entity_poly.pdbx_strand_id
1 'polypeptide(L)'
;WRVLGTQGAATWKGWGEDFWNVISYKDSDEPVVSRVPFEKGDWHAYYRNIADHLTLGEELVVKGEDGLRIISMIEAAEKSSKARKSVKPEVG
;
A
#
# COMPACT_ATOMS: atom_id res chain seq x y z
N TRP A 1 3.07 5.94 -8.55
CA TRP A 1 1.88 5.86 -7.68
C TRP A 1 1.23 7.23 -7.53
N ARG A 2 -0.09 7.28 -7.36
CA ARG A 2 -0.86 8.51 -7.09
C ARG A 2 -1.93 8.21 -6.05
N VAL A 3 -1.98 8.99 -4.99
CA VAL A 3 -2.99 8.94 -3.93
C VAL A 3 -3.68 10.30 -3.92
N LEU A 4 -4.98 10.32 -4.18
CA LEU A 4 -5.79 11.53 -4.27
C LEU A 4 -6.68 11.62 -3.05
N GLY A 5 -6.49 12.67 -2.25
CA GLY A 5 -7.30 12.97 -1.08
C GLY A 5 -8.18 14.19 -1.32
N THR A 6 -9.07 14.48 -0.37
CA THR A 6 -9.95 15.66 -0.41
C THR A 6 -9.20 16.96 -0.08
N GLN A 7 -8.03 16.88 0.56
CA GLN A 7 -7.23 18.02 0.99
C GLN A 7 -5.87 18.10 0.29
N GLY A 8 -5.64 17.28 -0.75
CA GLY A 8 -4.32 17.18 -1.36
C GLY A 8 -4.09 15.90 -2.13
N ALA A 9 -2.86 15.70 -2.57
CA ALA A 9 -2.44 14.50 -3.28
C ALA A 9 -0.98 14.14 -2.97
N ALA A 10 -0.68 12.85 -2.96
CA ALA A 10 0.68 12.33 -2.93
C ALA A 10 0.97 11.59 -4.22
N THR A 11 2.11 11.89 -4.85
CA THR A 11 2.52 11.25 -6.11
C THR A 11 3.97 10.83 -6.04
N TRP A 12 4.27 9.69 -6.66
CA TRP A 12 5.61 9.16 -6.83
C TRP A 12 5.74 8.70 -8.29
N LYS A 13 6.72 9.22 -9.03
CA LYS A 13 6.81 8.99 -10.48
C LYS A 13 7.49 7.67 -10.84
N GLY A 14 7.98 6.94 -9.84
CA GLY A 14 8.50 5.59 -10.00
C GLY A 14 10.00 5.53 -9.75
N TRP A 15 10.62 4.51 -10.32
CA TRP A 15 12.02 4.17 -10.11
C TRP A 15 12.95 5.38 -10.36
N GLY A 16 13.84 5.65 -9.40
CA GLY A 16 14.77 6.78 -9.43
C GLY A 16 14.38 7.96 -8.54
N GLU A 17 13.15 7.98 -7.99
CA GLU A 17 12.76 8.93 -6.95
C GLU A 17 12.73 8.23 -5.58
N ASP A 18 13.35 8.84 -4.58
CA ASP A 18 13.39 8.42 -3.17
C ASP A 18 12.52 9.32 -2.27
N PHE A 19 11.55 10.02 -2.86
CA PHE A 19 10.63 10.91 -2.16
C PHE A 19 9.22 10.88 -2.76
N TRP A 20 8.24 11.22 -1.94
CA TRP A 20 6.89 11.57 -2.35
C TRP A 20 6.82 13.05 -2.71
N ASN A 21 6.17 13.38 -3.83
CA ASN A 21 5.68 14.74 -4.08
C ASN A 21 4.31 14.87 -3.42
N VAL A 22 4.18 15.77 -2.45
CA VAL A 22 2.95 15.98 -1.67
C VAL A 22 2.43 17.40 -1.90
N ILE A 23 1.15 17.50 -2.25
CA ILE A 23 0.42 18.77 -2.40
C ILE A 23 -0.64 18.81 -1.31
N SER A 24 -0.73 19.90 -0.56
CA SER A 24 -1.73 20.13 0.49
C SER A 24 -2.43 21.47 0.31
N TYR A 25 -3.75 21.49 0.52
CA TYR A 25 -4.60 22.70 0.50
C TYR A 25 -5.17 23.03 1.89
N LYS A 26 -4.66 22.39 2.95
CA LYS A 26 -5.31 22.41 4.27
C LYS A 26 -5.17 23.75 5.00
N ASP A 27 -4.07 24.47 4.77
CA ASP A 27 -3.66 25.60 5.61
C ASP A 27 -3.72 26.96 4.89
N SER A 28 -4.06 26.99 3.59
CA SER A 28 -4.22 28.22 2.79
C SER A 28 -4.94 27.94 1.46
N ASP A 29 -5.47 29.00 0.82
CA ASP A 29 -5.97 28.95 -0.57
C ASP A 29 -4.87 28.57 -1.57
N GLU A 30 -3.62 28.88 -1.24
CA GLU A 30 -2.46 28.46 -2.03
C GLU A 30 -2.01 27.04 -1.65
N PRO A 31 -1.77 26.15 -2.62
CA PRO A 31 -1.27 24.81 -2.35
C PRO A 31 0.18 24.82 -1.85
N VAL A 32 0.42 24.12 -0.74
CA VAL A 32 1.77 23.80 -0.29
C VAL A 32 2.27 22.57 -1.03
N VAL A 33 3.40 22.71 -1.73
CA VAL A 33 4.07 21.61 -2.41
C VAL A 33 5.34 21.23 -1.65
N SER A 34 5.47 19.97 -1.30
CA SER A 34 6.62 19.46 -0.55
C SER A 34 7.15 18.15 -1.13
N ARG A 35 8.42 17.87 -0.84
CA ARG A 35 9.06 16.57 -1.11
C ARG A 35 9.31 15.89 0.22
N VAL A 36 8.68 14.74 0.42
CA VAL A 36 8.82 13.94 1.63
C VAL A 36 9.72 12.75 1.32
N PRO A 37 10.96 12.69 1.84
CA PRO A 37 11.87 11.57 1.58
C PRO A 37 11.31 10.27 2.14
N PHE A 38 11.70 9.15 1.53
CA PHE A 38 11.35 7.83 2.03
C PHE A 38 12.14 7.51 3.29
N GLU A 39 11.48 6.80 4.19
CA GLU A 39 12.14 6.15 5.33
C GLU A 39 13.13 5.10 4.84
N LYS A 40 14.18 4.87 5.63
CA LYS A 40 15.11 3.77 5.36
C LYS A 40 14.37 2.45 5.55
N GLY A 41 14.47 1.56 4.56
CA GLY A 41 13.88 0.23 4.65
C GLY A 41 14.52 -0.59 5.77
N ASP A 42 13.67 -1.27 6.57
CA ASP A 42 14.09 -2.25 7.56
C ASP A 42 13.58 -3.64 7.16
N TRP A 43 14.39 -4.35 6.39
CA TRP A 43 14.08 -5.72 5.97
C TRP A 43 14.13 -6.72 7.12
N HIS A 44 14.88 -6.44 8.18
CA HIS A 44 14.99 -7.33 9.32
C HIS A 44 13.73 -7.33 10.19
N ALA A 45 12.91 -6.27 10.12
CA ALA A 45 11.62 -6.21 10.81
C ALA A 45 10.72 -7.41 10.50
N TYR A 46 10.76 -7.91 9.27
CA TYR A 46 10.04 -9.12 8.86
C TYR A 46 10.44 -10.35 9.69
N TYR A 47 11.75 -10.64 9.75
CA TYR A 47 12.23 -11.82 10.48
C TYR A 47 12.09 -11.68 12.00
N ARG A 48 12.21 -10.45 12.53
CA ARG A 48 11.94 -10.20 13.95
C ARG A 48 10.50 -10.54 14.31
N ASN A 49 9.52 -10.03 13.55
CA ASN A 49 8.11 -10.36 13.81
C ASN A 49 7.82 -11.87 13.74
N ILE A 50 8.43 -12.60 12.80
CA ILE A 50 8.28 -14.06 12.73
C ILE A 50 8.88 -14.73 13.97
N ALA A 51 10.08 -14.33 14.38
CA ALA A 51 10.73 -14.89 15.57
C ALA A 51 9.89 -14.62 16.82
N ASP A 52 9.38 -13.39 16.99
CA ASP A 52 8.55 -13.00 18.12
C ASP A 52 7.22 -13.77 18.13
N HIS A 53 6.58 -13.96 16.96
CA HIS A 53 5.39 -14.80 16.86
C HIS A 53 5.67 -16.26 17.27
N LEU A 54 6.77 -16.85 16.81
CA LEU A 54 7.10 -18.25 17.07
C LEU A 54 7.57 -18.50 18.51
N THR A 55 8.25 -17.52 19.13
CA THR A 55 8.90 -17.70 20.44
C THR A 55 8.10 -17.10 21.60
N LEU A 56 7.40 -16.00 21.36
CA LEU A 56 6.65 -15.25 22.37
C LEU A 56 5.14 -15.32 22.15
N GLY A 57 4.67 -15.81 21.00
CA GLY A 57 3.26 -15.88 20.68
C GLY A 57 2.65 -14.52 20.31
N GLU A 58 3.47 -13.53 19.93
CA GLU A 58 2.98 -12.23 19.46
C GLU A 58 2.15 -12.35 18.19
N GLU A 59 1.29 -11.37 17.91
CA GLU A 59 0.49 -11.37 16.67
C GLU A 59 1.35 -11.05 15.44
N LEU A 60 1.12 -11.75 14.32
CA LEU A 60 1.77 -11.43 13.05
C LEU A 60 1.29 -10.06 12.54
N VAL A 61 2.25 -9.21 12.14
CA VAL A 61 1.96 -7.88 11.57
C VAL A 61 1.22 -8.00 10.24
N VAL A 62 1.50 -9.05 9.47
CA VAL A 62 0.79 -9.41 8.23
C VAL A 62 0.34 -10.85 8.35
N LYS A 63 -0.96 -11.10 8.24
CA LYS A 63 -1.54 -12.43 8.41
C LYS A 63 -1.65 -13.18 7.08
N GLY A 64 -1.88 -14.49 7.17
CA GLY A 64 -2.09 -15.32 5.97
C GLY A 64 -3.31 -14.87 5.16
N GLU A 65 -4.36 -14.42 5.85
CA GLU A 65 -5.60 -13.91 5.26
C GLU A 65 -5.37 -12.64 4.44
N ASP A 66 -4.40 -11.80 4.81
CA ASP A 66 -4.03 -10.62 4.01
C ASP A 66 -3.47 -11.04 2.65
N GLY A 67 -2.63 -12.07 2.62
CA GLY A 67 -2.10 -12.66 1.39
C GLY A 67 -3.21 -13.28 0.53
N LEU A 68 -4.08 -14.07 1.15
CA LEU A 68 -5.21 -14.70 0.46
C LEU A 68 -6.13 -13.67 -0.19
N ARG A 69 -6.46 -12.59 0.53
CA ARG A 69 -7.29 -11.50 0.01
C ARG A 69 -6.69 -10.87 -1.27
N ILE A 70 -5.38 -10.65 -1.30
CA ILE A 70 -4.71 -10.11 -2.48
C ILE A 70 -4.77 -11.09 -3.66
N ILE A 71 -4.54 -12.38 -3.42
CA ILE A 71 -4.67 -13.42 -4.45
C ILE A 71 -6.08 -13.42 -5.05
N SER A 72 -7.12 -13.39 -4.21
CA SER A 72 -8.51 -13.33 -4.68
C SER A 72 -8.81 -12.10 -5.53
N MET A 73 -8.21 -10.95 -5.23
CA MET A 73 -8.33 -9.74 -6.06
C MET A 73 -7.67 -9.91 -7.43
N ILE A 74 -6.49 -10.54 -7.48
CA ILE A 74 -5.77 -10.82 -8.73
C ILE A 74 -6.58 -11.77 -9.62
N GLU A 75 -7.10 -12.86 -9.05
CA GLU A 75 -7.94 -13.82 -9.78
C GLU A 75 -9.21 -13.18 -10.33
N ALA A 76 -9.88 -12.33 -9.53
CA ALA A 76 -11.07 -11.62 -9.97
C ALA A 76 -10.78 -10.64 -11.10
N ALA A 77 -9.63 -9.96 -11.06
CA ALA A 77 -9.20 -9.09 -12.16
C ALA A 77 -8.97 -9.89 -13.46
N GLU A 78 -8.37 -11.09 -13.37
CA GLU A 78 -8.19 -11.99 -14.51
C GLU A 78 -9.54 -12.46 -15.08
N LYS A 79 -10.44 -12.95 -14.21
CA LYS A 79 -11.81 -13.36 -14.58
C LYS A 79 -12.57 -12.20 -15.22
N SER A 80 -12.47 -10.99 -14.66
CA SER A 80 -13.11 -9.78 -15.18
C SER A 80 -12.61 -9.42 -16.58
N SER A 81 -11.30 -9.49 -16.80
CA SER A 81 -10.69 -9.20 -18.10
C SER A 81 -11.18 -10.17 -19.18
N LYS A 82 -11.15 -11.48 -18.90
CA LYS A 82 -11.64 -12.53 -19.82
C LYS A 82 -13.12 -12.37 -20.14
N ALA A 83 -13.95 -12.05 -19.14
CA ALA A 83 -15.39 -11.94 -19.28
C ALA A 83 -15.89 -10.57 -19.76
N ARG A 84 -15.00 -9.56 -19.86
CA ARG A 84 -15.32 -8.15 -20.18
C ARG A 84 -16.46 -7.57 -19.33
N LYS A 85 -16.55 -8.00 -18.08
CA LYS A 85 -17.53 -7.52 -17.11
C LYS A 85 -16.91 -7.47 -15.73
N SER A 86 -17.46 -6.65 -14.85
CA SER A 86 -17.01 -6.58 -13.46
C SER A 86 -17.25 -7.93 -12.76
N VAL A 87 -16.21 -8.46 -12.13
CA VAL A 87 -16.26 -9.67 -11.30
C VAL A 87 -15.79 -9.29 -9.91
N LYS A 88 -16.59 -9.62 -8.90
CA LYS A 88 -16.25 -9.37 -7.49
C LYS A 88 -15.21 -10.41 -7.03
N PRO A 89 -14.16 -10.01 -6.28
CA PRO A 89 -13.31 -10.95 -5.57
C PRO A 89 -14.12 -11.85 -4.64
N GLU A 90 -13.85 -13.15 -4.73
CA GLU A 90 -14.36 -14.12 -3.76
C GLU A 90 -13.63 -13.84 -2.43
N VAL A 91 -14.38 -13.76 -1.33
CA VAL A 91 -13.79 -13.51 -0.01
C VAL A 91 -13.27 -14.86 0.49
N GLY A 92 -11.96 -14.94 0.73
CA GLY A 92 -11.33 -16.07 1.41
C GLY A 92 -11.64 -16.10 2.90
#